data_AF-A0A956HE02-F1
#
_entry.id   AF-A0A956HE02-F1
#
_cell.length_a   1.000
_cell.length_b   1.000
_cell.length_c   1.000
_cell.angle_alpha   90.00
_cell.angle_beta   90.00
_cell.angle_gamma   90.00
#
_symmetry.space_group_name_H-M   'P 1'
#
loop_
_entity.id
_entity.type
_entity.pdbx_description
1 polymer ?
#
loop_
_entity_poly.entity_id
_entity_poly.type
_entity_poly.pdbx_seq_one_letter_code
_entity_poly.pdbx_strand_id
1 'polypeptide(L)'
;MSHALRHAEAPPVMPVRHYRGRAFTSAALPTHVEPWPCATRALDRDGAPYDASPAEVLAYTRGKPWVLPARTMYFFCDVHADADAFRASLAASGGVALTGSGDFDLELTTEGRAALFVIAGDCFDKGPNNVRLLRVIGRLIELGADVELLAGNHDLRTLVGIAYLGRKEPRFAHLFVRMGKKSVPLFKEMLEAYPLAPGELEAGPSEAELRALMFPPASWFDEFPQVAHGLINDKKAAKEVIRIREKIDEIEGAIEALGLSLRALYAGVARCRRQFLDPDGAFAWFFGRMRLCRRWGSFLLIHAGVDDSTAAVLRHEGVDGLNRRFDELRARDLFELYHG
;
A
#
# COMPACT_ATOMS: atom_id res chain seq x y z
N MET A 1 -20.76 -6.60 -28.04
CA MET A 1 -20.26 -7.44 -26.92
C MET A 1 -21.20 -8.65 -26.76
N SER A 2 -20.77 -9.89 -27.10
CA SER A 2 -21.41 -11.17 -26.67
C SER A 2 -20.85 -12.40 -27.41
N HIS A 3 -20.14 -12.27 -28.55
CA HIS A 3 -19.89 -13.45 -29.40
C HIS A 3 -18.47 -14.04 -29.40
N ALA A 4 -17.47 -13.37 -28.80
CA ALA A 4 -16.08 -13.85 -28.82
C ALA A 4 -15.62 -14.64 -27.57
N LEU A 5 -16.50 -14.81 -26.57
CA LEU A 5 -16.26 -15.65 -25.38
C LEU A 5 -17.03 -16.98 -25.42
N ARG A 6 -17.75 -17.28 -26.51
CA ARG A 6 -18.72 -18.40 -26.58
C ARG A 6 -18.13 -19.80 -26.79
N HIS A 7 -16.81 -19.96 -26.74
CA HIS A 7 -16.18 -21.29 -26.82
C HIS A 7 -15.16 -21.58 -25.70
N ALA A 8 -15.11 -20.76 -24.65
CA ALA A 8 -14.60 -21.27 -23.39
C ALA A 8 -15.74 -22.06 -22.76
N GLU A 9 -15.54 -23.36 -22.48
CA GLU A 9 -16.39 -24.09 -21.55
C GLU A 9 -16.67 -23.20 -20.32
N ALA A 10 -17.90 -23.26 -19.78
CA ALA A 10 -18.21 -22.54 -18.55
C ALA A 10 -17.07 -22.82 -17.55
N PRO A 11 -16.44 -21.77 -16.98
CA PRO A 11 -15.33 -21.98 -16.07
C PRO A 11 -15.78 -22.98 -15.00
N PRO A 12 -14.96 -23.99 -14.67
CA PRO A 12 -15.36 -25.02 -13.73
C PRO A 12 -15.88 -24.35 -12.46
N VAL A 13 -17.05 -24.79 -11.98
CA VAL A 13 -17.60 -24.32 -10.71
C VAL A 13 -16.60 -24.72 -9.63
N MET A 14 -15.79 -23.76 -9.20
CA MET A 14 -14.82 -23.98 -8.14
C MET A 14 -15.60 -24.21 -6.84
N PRO A 15 -15.42 -25.36 -6.16
CA PRO A 15 -16.11 -25.62 -4.92
C PRO A 15 -15.67 -24.59 -3.87
N VAL A 16 -16.61 -24.21 -3.01
CA VAL A 16 -16.32 -23.40 -1.82
C VAL A 16 -15.32 -24.18 -0.98
N ARG A 17 -14.19 -23.55 -0.67
CA ARG A 17 -13.10 -24.20 0.06
C ARG A 17 -13.54 -24.53 1.49
N HIS A 18 -13.13 -25.69 2.00
CA HIS A 18 -13.28 -26.00 3.41
C HIS A 18 -12.26 -25.21 4.24
N TYR A 19 -12.74 -24.17 4.92
CA TYR A 19 -11.90 -23.31 5.75
C TYR A 19 -11.49 -24.01 7.03
N ARG A 20 -10.18 -24.04 7.31
CA ARG A 20 -9.63 -24.58 8.56
C ARG A 20 -9.49 -23.46 9.58
N GLY A 21 -10.07 -23.67 10.76
CA GLY A 21 -10.00 -22.69 11.85
C GLY A 21 -11.13 -21.65 11.86
N ARG A 22 -12.28 -21.94 11.25
CA ARG A 22 -13.47 -21.06 11.28
C ARG A 22 -13.89 -20.67 12.70
N ALA A 23 -13.68 -21.55 13.69
CA ALA A 23 -13.99 -21.27 15.09
C ALA A 23 -13.12 -20.15 15.71
N PHE A 24 -12.01 -19.79 15.07
CA PHE A 24 -11.05 -18.79 15.57
C PHE A 24 -11.19 -17.42 14.91
N THR A 25 -12.24 -17.22 14.09
CA THR A 25 -12.56 -15.93 13.48
C THR A 25 -14.04 -15.62 13.63
N SER A 26 -14.37 -14.36 13.90
CA SER A 26 -15.74 -13.86 13.91
C SER A 26 -16.21 -13.43 12.51
N ALA A 27 -15.30 -13.38 11.52
CA ALA A 27 -15.62 -12.93 10.19
C ALA A 27 -16.53 -13.93 9.45
N ALA A 28 -17.48 -13.40 8.68
CA ALA A 28 -18.26 -14.20 7.76
C ALA A 28 -17.39 -14.61 6.57
N LEU A 29 -16.90 -15.85 6.58
CA LEU A 29 -16.11 -16.38 5.46
C LEU A 29 -17.00 -16.58 4.22
N PRO A 30 -16.46 -16.37 3.00
CA PRO A 30 -17.22 -16.52 1.76
C PRO A 30 -17.89 -17.89 1.66
N THR A 31 -19.09 -17.95 1.10
CA THR A 31 -19.81 -19.21 0.87
C THR A 31 -20.04 -19.50 -0.60
N HIS A 32 -19.48 -18.67 -1.48
CA HIS A 32 -19.65 -18.73 -2.92
C HIS A 32 -18.34 -18.30 -3.59
N VAL A 33 -18.07 -18.84 -4.78
CA VAL A 33 -16.94 -18.43 -5.63
C VAL A 33 -17.51 -17.87 -6.92
N GLU A 34 -16.96 -16.75 -7.38
CA GLU A 34 -17.33 -16.13 -8.65
C GLU A 34 -16.12 -16.13 -9.60
N PRO A 35 -16.29 -16.48 -10.88
CA PRO A 35 -15.22 -16.36 -11.86
C PRO A 35 -14.77 -14.90 -12.03
N TRP A 36 -13.45 -14.69 -12.05
CA TRP A 36 -12.86 -13.40 -12.41
C TRP A 36 -12.31 -13.47 -13.86
N PRO A 37 -12.62 -12.48 -14.72
CA PRO A 37 -13.39 -11.27 -14.45
C PRO A 37 -14.90 -11.53 -14.35
N CYS A 38 -15.56 -10.87 -13.40
CA CYS A 38 -17.01 -10.96 -13.23
C CYS A 38 -17.71 -10.27 -14.42
N ALA A 39 -18.44 -11.05 -15.23
CA ALA A 39 -19.09 -10.55 -16.44
C ALA A 39 -20.16 -9.47 -16.18
N THR A 40 -20.70 -9.38 -14.96
CA THR A 40 -21.75 -8.40 -14.58
C THR A 40 -21.20 -7.15 -13.88
N ARG A 41 -19.94 -7.17 -13.42
CA ARG A 41 -19.29 -6.07 -12.68
C ARG A 41 -18.06 -5.49 -13.37
N ALA A 42 -17.69 -6.00 -14.55
CA ALA A 42 -16.52 -5.51 -15.26
C ALA A 42 -16.82 -4.24 -16.06
N LEU A 43 -15.95 -3.25 -15.82
CA LEU A 43 -15.61 -2.04 -16.58
C LEU A 43 -16.37 -0.79 -16.17
N ASP A 44 -15.60 0.16 -15.60
CA ASP A 44 -15.91 1.58 -15.66
C ASP A 44 -16.49 1.91 -17.03
N ARG A 45 -17.75 2.33 -17.01
CA ARG A 45 -18.45 2.92 -18.15
C ARG A 45 -18.21 4.43 -18.22
N ASP A 46 -17.18 4.92 -17.54
CA ASP A 46 -16.80 6.31 -17.66
C ASP A 46 -16.24 6.47 -19.07
N GLY A 47 -17.02 7.18 -19.89
CA GLY A 47 -16.77 7.48 -21.29
C GLY A 47 -15.58 8.42 -21.50
N ALA A 48 -14.48 8.20 -20.77
CA ALA A 48 -13.19 8.76 -21.09
C ALA A 48 -12.78 8.24 -22.49
N PRO A 49 -12.31 9.13 -23.37
CA PRO A 49 -11.79 8.71 -24.66
C PRO A 49 -10.53 7.88 -24.42
N TYR A 50 -10.65 6.57 -24.60
CA TYR A 50 -9.47 5.70 -24.72
C TYR A 50 -8.86 5.92 -26.10
N ASP A 51 -7.53 5.98 -26.18
CA ASP A 51 -6.82 6.14 -27.45
C ASP A 51 -7.03 4.96 -28.41
N ALA A 52 -7.33 3.78 -27.86
CA ALA A 52 -7.69 2.59 -28.62
C ALA A 52 -9.18 2.27 -28.48
N SER A 53 -9.85 2.08 -29.61
CA SER A 53 -11.21 1.59 -29.65
C SER A 53 -11.31 0.15 -29.11
N PRO A 54 -12.47 -0.26 -28.58
CA PRO A 54 -12.70 -1.65 -28.19
C PRO A 54 -12.44 -2.67 -29.32
N ALA A 55 -12.62 -2.26 -30.58
CA ALA A 55 -12.33 -3.10 -31.74
C ALA A 55 -10.83 -3.34 -31.94
N GLU A 56 -10.00 -2.32 -31.74
CA GLU A 56 -8.53 -2.43 -31.81
C GLU A 56 -7.99 -3.31 -30.69
N VAL A 57 -8.49 -3.14 -29.46
CA VAL A 57 -8.13 -4.02 -28.33
C VAL A 57 -8.52 -5.46 -28.62
N LEU A 58 -9.71 -5.70 -29.18
CA LEU A 58 -10.16 -7.03 -29.53
C LEU A 58 -9.32 -7.66 -30.66
N ALA A 59 -8.98 -6.88 -31.69
CA ALA A 59 -8.12 -7.34 -32.78
C ALA A 59 -6.72 -7.71 -32.25
N TYR A 60 -6.16 -6.88 -31.38
CA TYR A 60 -4.86 -7.12 -30.74
C TYR A 60 -4.86 -8.39 -29.87
N THR A 61 -5.92 -8.60 -29.09
CA THR A 61 -6.02 -9.75 -28.18
C THR A 61 -6.32 -11.07 -28.89
N ARG A 62 -7.06 -11.06 -30.02
CA ARG A 62 -7.34 -12.28 -30.81
C ARG A 62 -6.10 -12.98 -31.35
N GLY A 63 -5.04 -12.23 -31.64
CA GLY A 63 -3.78 -12.76 -32.16
C GLY A 63 -2.81 -13.24 -31.08
N LYS A 64 -3.16 -13.15 -29.80
CA LYS A 64 -2.24 -13.43 -28.68
C LYS A 64 -2.78 -14.54 -27.78
N PRO A 65 -2.09 -15.69 -27.67
CA PRO A 65 -2.52 -16.72 -26.74
C PRO A 65 -2.41 -16.20 -25.30
N TRP A 66 -3.47 -16.38 -24.52
CA TRP A 66 -3.43 -16.15 -23.08
C TRP A 66 -2.58 -17.22 -22.42
N VAL A 67 -1.57 -16.81 -21.68
CA VAL A 67 -0.72 -17.67 -20.88
C VAL A 67 -1.27 -17.67 -19.46
N LEU A 68 -1.90 -18.77 -19.06
CA LEU A 68 -2.34 -18.94 -17.69
C LEU A 68 -1.13 -19.21 -16.78
N PRO A 69 -1.17 -18.74 -15.52
CA PRO A 69 -0.09 -19.02 -14.58
C PRO A 69 0.00 -20.51 -14.22
N ALA A 70 1.22 -20.97 -13.92
CA ALA A 70 1.50 -22.39 -13.64
C ALA A 70 1.20 -22.82 -12.20
N ARG A 71 1.01 -21.88 -11.26
CA ARG A 71 0.65 -22.16 -9.87
C ARG A 71 -0.41 -21.19 -9.36
N THR A 72 -1.12 -21.61 -8.33
CA THR A 72 -2.16 -20.81 -7.66
C THR A 72 -1.58 -19.52 -7.10
N MET A 73 -2.37 -18.46 -7.20
CA MET A 73 -2.09 -17.16 -6.60
C MET A 73 -3.29 -16.73 -5.76
N TYR A 74 -3.02 -16.25 -4.56
CA TYR A 74 -3.96 -15.57 -3.70
C TYR A 74 -3.66 -14.08 -3.73
N PHE A 75 -4.63 -13.26 -4.14
CA PHE A 75 -4.46 -11.83 -4.34
C PHE A 75 -5.33 -11.07 -3.33
N PHE A 76 -4.70 -10.25 -2.49
CA PHE A 76 -5.35 -9.50 -1.41
C PHE A 76 -5.20 -8.01 -1.68
N CYS A 77 -6.31 -7.32 -1.94
CA CYS A 77 -6.32 -5.87 -2.17
C CYS A 77 -6.59 -5.10 -0.87
N ASP A 78 -5.99 -3.91 -0.76
CA ASP A 78 -6.39 -2.86 0.18
C ASP A 78 -6.62 -3.37 1.61
N VAL A 79 -5.62 -4.08 2.15
CA VAL A 79 -5.70 -4.71 3.48
C VAL A 79 -5.79 -3.68 4.62
N HIS A 80 -5.38 -2.44 4.37
CA HIS A 80 -5.72 -1.24 5.16
C HIS A 80 -5.68 -1.46 6.68
N ALA A 81 -4.51 -1.80 7.23
CA ALA A 81 -4.29 -1.90 8.68
C ALA A 81 -5.27 -2.83 9.45
N ASP A 82 -5.96 -3.75 8.79
CA ASP A 82 -6.91 -4.67 9.42
C ASP A 82 -6.37 -6.10 9.47
N ALA A 83 -5.70 -6.41 10.58
CA ALA A 83 -5.14 -7.73 10.83
C ALA A 83 -6.22 -8.83 10.91
N ASP A 84 -7.42 -8.55 11.43
CA ASP A 84 -8.47 -9.56 11.59
C ASP A 84 -9.12 -9.91 10.24
N ALA A 85 -9.43 -8.88 9.43
CA ALA A 85 -9.91 -9.06 8.07
C ALA A 85 -8.86 -9.77 7.20
N PHE A 86 -7.58 -9.42 7.35
CA PHE A 86 -6.50 -10.08 6.63
C PHE A 86 -6.36 -11.55 7.04
N ARG A 87 -6.36 -11.88 8.34
CA ARG A 87 -6.34 -13.27 8.83
C ARG A 87 -7.54 -14.08 8.33
N ALA A 88 -8.74 -13.48 8.36
CA ALA A 88 -9.93 -14.11 7.80
C ALA A 88 -9.80 -14.36 6.29
N SER A 89 -9.21 -13.43 5.55
CA SER A 89 -8.95 -13.57 4.11
C SER A 89 -7.92 -14.66 3.82
N LEU A 90 -6.86 -14.77 4.63
CA LEU A 90 -5.88 -15.85 4.55
C LEU A 90 -6.57 -17.21 4.76
N ALA A 91 -7.45 -17.34 5.77
CA ALA A 91 -8.23 -18.55 5.99
C ALA A 91 -9.19 -18.84 4.82
N ALA A 92 -9.87 -17.81 4.30
CA ALA A 92 -10.77 -17.90 3.17
C ALA A 92 -10.08 -18.34 1.87
N SER A 93 -8.79 -18.03 1.73
CA SER A 93 -7.99 -18.48 0.57
C SER A 93 -7.81 -20.02 0.53
N GLY A 94 -7.91 -20.69 1.70
CA GLY A 94 -7.53 -22.09 1.89
C GLY A 94 -6.02 -22.34 1.93
N GLY A 95 -5.19 -21.32 1.66
CA GLY A 95 -3.74 -21.40 1.76
C GLY A 95 -3.22 -21.39 3.20
N VAL A 96 -4.03 -20.91 4.15
CA VAL A 96 -3.69 -20.80 5.57
C VAL A 96 -4.77 -21.43 6.43
N ALA A 97 -4.37 -22.18 7.45
CA ALA A 97 -5.22 -22.65 8.54
C ALA A 97 -5.03 -21.75 9.76
N LEU A 98 -6.14 -21.35 10.41
CA LEU A 98 -6.07 -20.73 11.73
C LEU A 98 -6.00 -21.83 12.79
N THR A 99 -5.01 -21.78 13.67
CA THR A 99 -4.84 -22.74 14.77
C THR A 99 -5.33 -22.21 16.12
N GLY A 100 -5.71 -20.94 16.17
CA GLY A 100 -6.11 -20.21 17.37
C GLY A 100 -6.53 -18.77 17.04
N SER A 101 -7.01 -18.04 18.05
CA SER A 101 -7.51 -16.67 17.88
C SER A 101 -6.40 -15.61 17.83
N GLY A 102 -5.17 -15.95 18.24
CA GLY A 102 -4.04 -15.03 18.26
C GLY A 102 -3.47 -14.74 16.88
N ASP A 103 -2.79 -13.60 16.75
CA ASP A 103 -2.27 -13.09 15.47
C ASP A 103 -1.31 -14.04 14.76
N PHE A 104 -0.60 -14.86 15.54
CA PHE A 104 0.42 -15.77 15.04
C PHE A 104 -0.02 -17.22 15.00
N ASP A 105 -1.27 -17.50 15.36
CA ASP A 105 -1.88 -18.83 15.33
C ASP A 105 -2.29 -19.19 13.89
N LEU A 106 -1.28 -19.27 13.02
CA LEU A 106 -1.38 -19.46 11.58
C LEU A 106 -0.47 -20.61 11.15
N GLU A 107 -0.96 -21.46 10.25
CA GLU A 107 -0.18 -22.51 9.61
C GLU A 107 -0.44 -22.54 8.09
N LEU A 108 0.62 -22.73 7.30
CA LEU A 108 0.47 -22.95 5.87
C LEU A 108 -0.05 -24.34 5.56
N THR A 109 -1.10 -24.40 4.75
CA THR A 109 -1.57 -25.65 4.17
C THR A 109 -0.61 -26.14 3.07
N THR A 110 -0.73 -27.39 2.65
CA THR A 110 0.06 -27.92 1.52
C THR A 110 -0.12 -27.07 0.25
N GLU A 111 -1.35 -26.62 -0.01
CA GLU A 111 -1.65 -25.72 -1.13
C GLU A 111 -1.01 -24.34 -0.93
N GLY A 112 -1.10 -23.78 0.28
CA GLY A 112 -0.47 -22.51 0.61
C GLY A 112 1.04 -22.52 0.40
N ARG A 113 1.73 -23.60 0.78
CA ARG A 113 3.18 -23.74 0.55
C ARG A 113 3.58 -23.75 -0.93
N ALA A 114 2.66 -24.14 -1.81
CA ALA A 114 2.88 -24.18 -3.26
C ALA A 114 2.35 -22.94 -3.99
N ALA A 115 1.64 -22.05 -3.30
CA ALA A 115 0.99 -20.88 -3.87
C ALA A 115 1.82 -19.60 -3.70
N LEU A 116 1.48 -18.57 -4.48
CA LEU A 116 1.95 -17.20 -4.30
C LEU A 116 0.89 -16.38 -3.54
N PHE A 117 1.30 -15.65 -2.51
CA PHE A 117 0.47 -14.67 -1.82
C PHE A 117 0.87 -13.27 -2.26
N VAL A 118 -0.02 -12.56 -2.93
CA VAL A 118 0.20 -11.17 -3.37
C VAL A 118 -0.61 -10.24 -2.49
N ILE A 119 0.07 -9.36 -1.76
CA ILE A 119 -0.55 -8.25 -1.02
C ILE A 119 -0.43 -7.01 -1.90
N ALA A 120 -1.55 -6.56 -2.43
CA ALA A 120 -1.61 -5.57 -3.50
C ALA A 120 -1.57 -4.11 -2.99
N GLY A 121 -0.67 -3.84 -2.04
CA GLY A 121 -0.43 -2.51 -1.49
C GLY A 121 -1.47 -2.03 -0.49
N ASP A 122 -1.27 -0.78 -0.08
CA ASP A 122 -2.12 -0.02 0.84
C ASP A 122 -2.31 -0.74 2.19
N CYS A 123 -1.18 -1.13 2.78
CA CYS A 123 -1.15 -1.79 4.08
C CYS A 123 -1.40 -0.82 5.25
N PHE A 124 -1.14 0.46 5.04
CA PHE A 124 -1.44 1.50 6.03
C PHE A 124 -2.85 2.07 5.86
N ASP A 125 -3.30 2.80 6.87
CA ASP A 125 -4.55 3.59 6.91
C ASP A 125 -5.84 2.74 7.11
N LYS A 126 -6.89 3.39 7.61
CA LYS A 126 -8.31 3.02 7.76
C LYS A 126 -8.62 1.92 8.77
N GLY A 127 -7.78 0.90 8.86
CA GLY A 127 -7.98 -0.21 9.77
C GLY A 127 -7.62 0.11 11.22
N PRO A 128 -7.93 -0.83 12.12
CA PRO A 128 -7.79 -0.65 13.55
C PRO A 128 -6.34 -0.63 14.05
N ASN A 129 -5.39 -1.29 13.35
CA ASN A 129 -4.01 -1.39 13.84
C ASN A 129 -3.00 -1.75 12.74
N ASN A 130 -2.16 -0.78 12.37
CA ASN A 130 -1.12 -0.91 11.35
C ASN A 130 -0.01 -1.88 11.80
N VAL A 131 0.50 -1.71 13.03
CA VAL A 131 1.61 -2.51 13.57
C VAL A 131 1.25 -4.00 13.63
N ARG A 132 0.03 -4.31 14.05
CA ARG A 132 -0.50 -5.67 14.15
C ARG A 132 -0.62 -6.31 12.77
N LEU A 133 -1.17 -5.62 11.78
CA LEU A 133 -1.24 -6.13 10.40
C LEU A 133 0.15 -6.47 9.86
N LEU A 134 1.12 -5.57 10.02
CA LEU A 134 2.49 -5.80 9.54
C LEU A 134 3.16 -6.98 10.21
N ARG A 135 2.90 -7.21 11.51
CA ARG A 135 3.35 -8.41 12.22
C ARG A 135 2.72 -9.68 11.68
N VAL A 136 1.43 -9.66 11.33
CA VAL A 136 0.76 -10.82 10.68
C VAL A 136 1.36 -11.09 9.30
N ILE A 137 1.63 -10.06 8.49
CA ILE A 137 2.31 -10.22 7.19
C ILE A 137 3.71 -10.78 7.39
N GLY A 138 4.48 -10.24 8.34
CA GLY A 138 5.80 -10.74 8.69
C GLY A 138 5.76 -12.21 9.10
N ARG A 139 4.78 -12.58 9.93
CA ARG A 139 4.56 -13.96 10.36
C ARG A 139 4.27 -14.90 9.18
N LEU A 140 3.46 -14.48 8.21
CA LEU A 140 3.20 -15.26 7.00
C LEU A 140 4.50 -15.58 6.24
N ILE A 141 5.39 -14.59 6.13
CA ILE A 141 6.71 -14.74 5.50
C ILE A 141 7.61 -15.68 6.31
N GLU A 142 7.66 -15.53 7.63
CA GLU A 142 8.44 -16.40 8.53
C GLU A 142 8.01 -17.87 8.47
N LEU A 143 6.73 -18.14 8.22
CA LEU A 143 6.20 -19.49 8.02
C LEU A 143 6.67 -20.14 6.70
N GLY A 144 7.36 -19.38 5.84
CA GLY A 144 7.88 -19.83 4.55
C GLY A 144 6.90 -19.67 3.39
N ALA A 145 5.91 -18.78 3.52
CA ALA A 145 5.03 -18.46 2.39
C ALA A 145 5.80 -17.67 1.33
N ASP A 146 5.52 -17.93 0.06
CA ASP A 146 5.99 -17.09 -1.03
C ASP A 146 5.09 -15.84 -1.09
N VAL A 147 5.58 -14.73 -0.56
CA VAL A 147 4.82 -13.47 -0.43
C VAL A 147 5.44 -12.39 -1.32
N GLU A 148 4.60 -11.78 -2.14
CA GLU A 148 4.95 -10.61 -2.95
C GLU A 148 4.14 -9.40 -2.48
N LEU A 149 4.84 -8.29 -2.22
CA LEU A 149 4.25 -7.03 -1.78
C LEU A 149 4.27 -6.06 -2.96
N LEU A 150 3.10 -5.58 -3.37
CA LEU A 150 3.03 -4.48 -4.33
C LEU A 150 3.00 -3.15 -3.59
N ALA A 151 3.65 -2.13 -4.13
CA ALA A 151 3.67 -0.80 -3.55
C ALA A 151 2.32 -0.10 -3.76
N GLY A 152 1.65 0.24 -2.65
CA GLY A 152 0.45 1.06 -2.65
C GLY A 152 0.74 2.57 -2.53
N ASN A 153 -0.25 3.38 -2.89
CA ASN A 153 -0.14 4.84 -2.76
C ASN A 153 0.02 5.28 -1.30
N HIS A 154 -0.68 4.61 -0.37
CA HIS A 154 -0.58 4.89 1.06
C HIS A 154 0.76 4.42 1.64
N ASP A 155 1.32 3.33 1.11
CA ASP A 155 2.63 2.82 1.50
C ASP A 155 3.76 3.79 1.13
N LEU A 156 3.78 4.21 -0.14
CA LEU A 156 4.80 5.15 -0.63
C LEU A 156 4.68 6.50 0.07
N ARG A 157 3.46 7.01 0.27
CA ARG A 157 3.25 8.26 1.01
C ARG A 157 3.75 8.17 2.45
N THR A 158 3.57 7.01 3.09
CA THR A 158 4.09 6.78 4.45
C THR A 158 5.61 6.79 4.46
N LEU A 159 6.25 6.03 3.57
CA LEU A 159 7.71 6.00 3.42
C LEU A 159 8.29 7.40 3.21
N VAL A 160 7.76 8.13 2.23
CA VAL A 160 8.21 9.47 1.87
C VAL A 160 8.02 10.43 3.04
N GLY A 161 6.85 10.42 3.69
CA GLY A 161 6.58 11.34 4.79
C GLY A 161 7.45 11.12 6.03
N ILE A 162 7.74 9.86 6.41
CA ILE A 162 8.65 9.59 7.54
C ILE A 162 10.12 9.85 7.17
N ALA A 163 10.52 9.57 5.93
CA ALA A 163 11.92 9.74 5.47
C ALA A 163 12.31 11.23 5.39
N TYR A 164 11.40 12.08 4.91
CA TYR A 164 11.66 13.52 4.73
C TYR A 164 11.20 14.39 5.91
N LEU A 165 10.73 13.81 7.02
CA LEU A 165 10.38 14.59 8.21
C LEU A 165 11.56 15.49 8.62
N GLY A 166 11.27 16.78 8.80
CA GLY A 166 12.21 17.80 9.25
C GLY A 166 12.91 18.55 8.12
N ARG A 167 12.79 18.11 6.86
CA ARG A 167 13.32 18.83 5.69
C ARG A 167 12.54 20.11 5.46
N LYS A 168 13.24 21.16 5.01
CA LYS A 168 12.70 22.52 4.89
C LYS A 168 12.74 23.10 3.49
N GLU A 169 13.40 22.40 2.57
CA GLU A 169 13.36 22.73 1.15
C GLU A 169 11.90 22.69 0.68
N PRO A 170 11.45 23.68 -0.13
CA PRO A 170 10.04 23.76 -0.56
C PRO A 170 9.53 22.48 -1.22
N ARG A 171 10.39 21.78 -1.95
CA ARG A 171 10.09 20.48 -2.56
C ARG A 171 9.66 19.42 -1.53
N PHE A 172 10.22 19.41 -0.32
CA PHE A 172 10.06 18.31 0.64
C PHE A 172 9.30 18.67 1.92
N ALA A 173 9.24 19.94 2.30
CA ALA A 173 8.77 20.36 3.63
C ALA A 173 7.32 19.96 3.97
N HIS A 174 6.50 19.68 2.97
CA HIS A 174 5.10 19.30 3.14
C HIS A 174 4.85 17.79 3.21
N LEU A 175 5.84 16.96 2.86
CA LEU A 175 5.63 15.53 2.62
C LEU A 175 5.17 14.76 3.85
N PHE A 176 5.64 15.15 5.05
CA PHE A 176 5.15 14.60 6.31
C PHE A 176 3.66 14.92 6.51
N VAL A 177 3.28 16.20 6.40
CA VAL A 177 1.88 16.66 6.52
C VAL A 177 0.99 15.99 5.48
N ARG A 178 1.54 15.69 4.30
CA ARG A 178 0.78 15.09 3.21
C ARG A 178 0.22 13.71 3.54
N MET A 179 0.89 12.95 4.42
CA MET A 179 0.36 11.69 4.98
C MET A 179 -1.05 11.90 5.53
N GLY A 180 -1.29 13.05 6.17
CA GLY A 180 -2.57 13.50 6.71
C GLY A 180 -2.92 12.82 8.02
N LYS A 181 -4.07 13.20 8.60
CA LYS A 181 -4.52 12.72 9.93
C LYS A 181 -4.55 11.20 10.09
N LYS A 182 -4.71 10.50 8.99
CA LYS A 182 -4.84 9.05 8.92
C LYS A 182 -3.58 8.29 9.30
N SER A 183 -2.41 8.93 9.29
CA SER A 183 -1.17 8.34 9.81
C SER A 183 -0.95 8.55 11.30
N VAL A 184 -1.73 9.42 11.97
CA VAL A 184 -1.57 9.68 13.40
C VAL A 184 -1.77 8.40 14.24
N PRO A 185 -2.75 7.52 13.96
CA PRO A 185 -2.88 6.23 14.64
C PRO A 185 -1.62 5.36 14.57
N LEU A 186 -0.97 5.26 13.41
CA LEU A 186 0.29 4.51 13.24
C LEU A 186 1.37 5.00 14.23
N PHE A 187 1.52 6.31 14.41
CA PHE A 187 2.54 6.85 15.30
C PHE A 187 2.23 6.59 16.78
N LYS A 188 0.95 6.62 17.16
CA LYS A 188 0.49 6.19 18.49
C LYS A 188 0.79 4.70 18.73
N GLU A 189 0.41 3.85 17.78
CA GLU A 189 0.68 2.40 17.85
C GLU A 189 2.18 2.11 17.95
N MET A 190 3.03 2.87 17.26
CA MET A 190 4.49 2.73 17.35
C MET A 190 5.03 3.09 18.73
N LEU A 191 4.48 4.09 19.42
CA LEU A 191 4.85 4.38 20.80
C LEU A 191 4.39 3.29 21.77
N GLU A 192 3.20 2.75 21.58
CA GLU A 192 2.67 1.65 22.40
C GLU A 192 3.52 0.39 22.21
N ALA A 193 3.90 0.09 20.97
CA ALA A 193 4.72 -1.07 20.63
C ALA A 193 6.20 -0.91 21.01
N TYR A 194 6.72 0.32 21.01
CA TYR A 194 8.12 0.64 21.31
C TYR A 194 8.21 1.84 22.28
N PRO A 195 7.90 1.62 23.58
CA PRO A 195 7.80 2.69 24.57
C PRO A 195 9.06 3.52 24.73
N LEU A 196 8.87 4.74 25.22
CA LEU A 196 9.94 5.64 25.62
C LEU A 196 10.48 5.24 26.99
N ALA A 197 11.77 5.50 27.23
CA ALA A 197 12.32 5.43 28.58
C ALA A 197 11.69 6.53 29.47
N PRO A 198 11.62 6.33 30.80
CA PRO A 198 11.17 7.37 31.72
C PRO A 198 11.94 8.68 31.51
N GLY A 199 11.23 9.80 31.33
CA GLY A 199 11.83 11.12 31.12
C GLY A 199 12.30 11.44 29.70
N GLU A 200 12.28 10.46 28.76
CA GLU A 200 12.73 10.66 27.37
C GLU A 200 11.83 11.68 26.62
N LEU A 201 10.53 11.70 26.93
CA LEU A 201 9.57 12.60 26.27
C LEU A 201 9.76 14.06 26.69
N GLU A 202 9.99 14.28 27.99
CA GLU A 202 10.17 15.59 28.61
C GLU A 202 11.52 16.22 28.25
N ALA A 203 12.56 15.40 28.11
CA ALA A 203 13.89 15.83 27.72
C ALA A 203 13.99 16.33 26.26
N GLY A 204 12.96 16.08 25.43
CA GLY A 204 12.92 16.49 24.03
C GLY A 204 12.69 17.99 23.77
N PRO A 205 12.66 18.40 22.49
CA PRO A 205 12.38 19.78 22.09
C PRO A 205 10.99 20.25 22.52
N SER A 206 10.83 21.56 22.71
CA SER A 206 9.54 22.21 22.99
C SER A 206 8.52 21.98 21.88
N GLU A 207 7.23 22.14 22.22
CA GLU A 207 6.15 22.00 21.23
C GLU A 207 6.27 23.03 20.09
N ALA A 208 6.79 24.22 20.38
CA ALA A 208 7.04 25.23 19.36
C ALA A 208 8.16 24.81 18.38
N GLU A 209 9.25 24.24 18.90
CA GLU A 209 10.35 23.71 18.08
C GLU A 209 9.89 22.52 17.25
N LEU A 210 9.11 21.60 17.83
CA LEU A 210 8.54 20.46 17.10
C LEU A 210 7.54 20.91 16.05
N ARG A 211 6.72 21.92 16.31
CA ARG A 211 5.82 22.50 15.29
C ARG A 211 6.64 23.04 14.12
N ALA A 212 7.66 23.84 14.41
CA ALA A 212 8.55 24.38 13.40
C ALA A 212 9.29 23.29 12.63
N LEU A 213 9.60 22.15 13.26
CA LEU A 213 10.24 20.99 12.64
C LEU A 213 9.29 20.16 11.76
N MET A 214 8.09 19.87 12.24
CA MET A 214 7.18 18.90 11.60
C MET A 214 6.32 19.52 10.48
N PHE A 215 6.02 20.81 10.58
CA PHE A 215 5.15 21.49 9.62
C PHE A 215 5.96 22.39 8.65
N PRO A 216 5.45 22.63 7.44
CA PRO A 216 6.09 23.57 6.51
C PRO A 216 6.06 24.99 7.08
N PRO A 217 7.11 25.81 6.85
CA PRO A 217 7.11 27.21 7.26
C PRO A 217 6.06 28.02 6.51
N ALA A 218 5.66 29.19 7.02
CA ALA A 218 4.65 30.03 6.37
C ALA A 218 5.03 30.44 4.93
N SER A 219 6.32 30.67 4.66
CA SER A 219 6.81 31.03 3.32
C SER A 219 6.67 29.88 2.30
N TRP A 220 6.54 28.63 2.77
CA TRP A 220 6.38 27.46 1.91
C TRP A 220 5.18 27.58 0.97
N PHE A 221 4.08 28.20 1.42
CA PHE A 221 2.86 28.31 0.63
C PHE A 221 3.02 29.22 -0.60
N ASP A 222 4.02 30.12 -0.58
CA ASP A 222 4.36 31.00 -1.69
C ASP A 222 5.53 30.44 -2.52
N GLU A 223 6.49 29.76 -1.88
CA GLU A 223 7.69 29.20 -2.50
C GLU A 223 7.42 27.90 -3.26
N PHE A 224 6.57 27.01 -2.73
CA PHE A 224 6.33 25.69 -3.33
C PHE A 224 5.81 25.76 -4.78
N PRO A 225 4.82 26.60 -5.13
CA PRO A 225 4.37 26.72 -6.52
C PRO A 225 5.49 27.13 -7.48
N GLN A 226 6.45 27.95 -7.03
CA GLN A 226 7.57 28.40 -7.85
C GLN A 226 8.55 27.26 -8.13
N VAL A 227 8.85 26.44 -7.12
CA VAL A 227 9.75 25.28 -7.24
C VAL A 227 9.07 24.12 -7.96
N ALA A 228 7.76 23.98 -7.82
CA ALA A 228 6.95 22.96 -8.47
C ALA A 228 6.71 23.23 -9.96
N HIS A 229 6.90 24.48 -10.41
CA HIS A 229 6.74 24.86 -11.81
C HIS A 229 7.64 24.02 -12.72
N GLY A 230 7.04 23.39 -13.73
CA GLY A 230 7.74 22.50 -14.66
C GLY A 230 7.98 21.08 -14.15
N LEU A 231 7.79 20.83 -12.85
CA LEU A 231 7.75 19.47 -12.29
C LEU A 231 6.33 18.90 -12.30
N ILE A 232 5.35 19.73 -11.94
CA ILE A 232 3.93 19.39 -11.97
C ILE A 232 3.11 20.52 -12.59
N ASN A 233 1.92 20.19 -13.08
CA ASN A 233 0.98 21.18 -13.59
C ASN A 233 0.60 22.20 -12.49
N ASP A 234 0.59 23.50 -12.82
CA ASP A 234 0.26 24.60 -11.89
C ASP A 234 -1.07 24.41 -11.15
N LYS A 235 -2.09 23.85 -11.82
CA LYS A 235 -3.37 23.52 -11.19
C LYS A 235 -3.23 22.43 -10.14
N LYS A 236 -2.34 21.45 -10.34
CA LYS A 236 -2.00 20.44 -9.33
C LYS A 236 -1.22 21.08 -8.17
N ALA A 237 -0.25 21.96 -8.46
CA ALA A 237 0.50 22.68 -7.44
C ALA A 237 -0.41 23.54 -6.54
N ALA A 238 -1.31 24.33 -7.14
CA ALA A 238 -2.26 25.17 -6.39
C ALA A 238 -3.21 24.33 -5.52
N LYS A 239 -3.70 23.20 -6.03
CA LYS A 239 -4.50 22.26 -5.24
C LYS A 239 -3.73 21.66 -4.06
N GLU A 240 -2.45 21.39 -4.26
CA GLU A 240 -1.58 20.84 -3.22
C GLU A 240 -1.36 21.86 -2.08
N VAL A 241 -1.14 23.14 -2.40
CA VAL A 241 -1.05 24.22 -1.40
C VAL A 241 -2.29 24.28 -0.51
N ILE A 242 -3.49 24.26 -1.10
CA ILE A 242 -4.77 24.26 -0.36
C ILE A 242 -4.87 23.02 0.52
N ARG A 243 -4.61 21.85 -0.06
CA ARG A 243 -4.70 20.56 0.63
C ARG A 243 -3.74 20.46 1.80
N ILE A 244 -2.54 21.04 1.69
CA ILE A 244 -1.58 21.03 2.80
C ILE A 244 -2.08 21.89 3.96
N ARG A 245 -2.71 23.05 3.73
CA ARG A 245 -3.33 23.83 4.81
C ARG A 245 -4.39 23.00 5.55
N GLU A 246 -5.33 22.41 4.80
CA GLU A 246 -6.38 21.56 5.37
C GLU A 246 -5.80 20.40 6.19
N LYS A 247 -4.74 19.75 5.69
CA LYS A 247 -4.10 18.62 6.36
C LYS A 247 -3.38 18.99 7.64
N ILE A 248 -2.87 20.21 7.78
CA ILE A 248 -2.29 20.69 9.04
C ILE A 248 -3.37 20.66 10.12
N ASP A 249 -4.49 21.35 9.87
CA ASP A 249 -5.62 21.42 10.80
C ASP A 249 -6.17 20.03 11.14
N GLU A 250 -6.28 19.16 10.12
CA GLU A 250 -6.71 17.78 10.31
C GLU A 250 -5.78 16.95 11.19
N ILE A 251 -4.46 17.10 11.02
CA ILE A 251 -3.47 16.40 11.85
C ILE A 251 -3.55 16.89 13.28
N GLU A 252 -3.63 18.20 13.50
CA GLU A 252 -3.77 18.79 14.83
C GLU A 252 -5.03 18.29 15.53
N GLY A 253 -6.18 18.32 14.85
CA GLY A 253 -7.42 17.79 15.40
C GLY A 253 -7.35 16.28 15.71
N ALA A 254 -6.58 15.50 14.93
CA ALA A 254 -6.40 14.08 15.19
C ALA A 254 -5.44 13.79 16.36
N ILE A 255 -4.42 14.63 16.56
CA ILE A 255 -3.54 14.59 17.75
C ILE A 255 -4.42 14.77 19.00
N GLU A 256 -5.25 15.82 19.01
CA GLU A 256 -6.16 16.13 20.12
C GLU A 256 -7.18 15.01 20.36
N ALA A 257 -7.83 14.52 19.29
CA ALA A 257 -8.83 13.45 19.40
C ALA A 257 -8.26 12.13 19.95
N LEU A 258 -6.96 11.89 19.76
CA LEU A 258 -6.26 10.72 20.29
C LEU A 258 -5.57 10.99 21.64
N GLY A 259 -5.74 12.19 22.21
CA GLY A 259 -5.14 12.58 23.49
C GLY A 259 -3.61 12.63 23.46
N LEU A 260 -3.02 12.88 22.30
CA LEU A 260 -1.58 12.96 22.12
C LEU A 260 -1.10 14.40 22.27
N SER A 261 0.14 14.56 22.73
CA SER A 261 0.90 15.81 22.55
C SER A 261 1.65 15.77 21.22
N LEU A 262 2.11 16.93 20.74
CA LEU A 262 2.93 16.96 19.53
C LEU A 262 4.33 16.37 19.80
N ARG A 263 4.85 16.47 21.03
CA ARG A 263 5.98 15.65 21.52
C ARG A 263 5.74 14.15 21.35
N ALA A 264 4.58 13.65 21.78
CA ALA A 264 4.25 12.23 21.64
C ALA A 264 4.15 11.83 20.17
N LEU A 265 3.51 12.65 19.34
CA LEU A 265 3.46 12.42 17.90
C LEU A 265 4.87 12.29 17.32
N TYR A 266 5.74 13.26 17.57
CA TYR A 266 7.12 13.28 17.08
C TYR A 266 7.90 12.03 17.53
N ALA A 267 7.78 11.67 18.81
CA ALA A 267 8.41 10.47 19.34
C ALA A 267 7.90 9.18 18.64
N GLY A 268 6.61 9.11 18.33
CA GLY A 268 6.04 8.04 17.53
C GLY A 268 6.57 7.99 16.10
N VAL A 269 6.77 9.14 15.46
CA VAL A 269 7.43 9.20 14.14
C VAL A 269 8.89 8.74 14.24
N ALA A 270 9.61 9.14 15.29
CA ALA A 270 10.99 8.71 15.50
C ALA A 270 11.09 7.19 15.69
N ARG A 271 10.16 6.58 16.47
CA ARG A 271 10.05 5.13 16.59
C ARG A 271 9.72 4.50 15.23
N CYS A 272 8.78 5.07 14.47
CA CYS A 272 8.43 4.60 13.13
C CYS A 272 9.65 4.60 12.19
N ARG A 273 10.42 5.70 12.13
CA ARG A 273 11.66 5.78 11.34
C ARG A 273 12.65 4.70 11.74
N ARG A 274 12.90 4.53 13.04
CA ARG A 274 13.80 3.49 13.55
C ARG A 274 13.35 2.08 13.15
N GLN A 275 12.05 1.77 13.22
CA GLN A 275 11.58 0.43 12.92
C GLN A 275 11.50 0.10 11.42
N PHE A 276 11.33 1.10 10.55
CA PHE A 276 11.21 0.88 9.10
C PHE A 276 12.47 1.21 8.29
N LEU A 277 13.26 2.20 8.71
CA LEU A 277 14.35 2.74 7.91
C LEU A 277 15.72 2.31 8.41
N ASP A 278 15.88 2.01 9.70
CA ASP A 278 17.12 1.43 10.19
C ASP A 278 17.18 -0.05 9.81
N PRO A 279 18.34 -0.58 9.36
CA PRO A 279 18.46 -1.98 8.91
C PRO A 279 18.07 -3.02 9.96
N ASP A 280 18.23 -2.70 11.25
CA ASP A 280 17.89 -3.57 12.38
C ASP A 280 16.46 -3.37 12.89
N GLY A 281 15.69 -2.50 12.25
CA GLY A 281 14.29 -2.25 12.60
C GLY A 281 13.40 -3.46 12.34
N ALA A 282 12.40 -3.69 13.19
CA ALA A 282 11.51 -4.84 13.09
C ALA A 282 10.72 -4.90 11.76
N PHE A 283 10.56 -3.76 11.09
CA PHE A 283 9.87 -3.61 9.81
C PHE A 283 10.79 -3.15 8.67
N ALA A 284 12.12 -3.22 8.84
CA ALA A 284 13.10 -2.84 7.82
C ALA A 284 12.90 -3.59 6.50
N TRP A 285 12.35 -4.81 6.57
CA TRP A 285 12.03 -5.64 5.41
C TRP A 285 10.88 -5.09 4.55
N PHE A 286 9.98 -4.28 5.10
CA PHE A 286 8.69 -4.00 4.50
C PHE A 286 8.81 -3.22 3.18
N PHE A 287 9.34 -1.99 3.25
CA PHE A 287 9.49 -1.16 2.04
C PHE A 287 10.52 -1.74 1.07
N GLY A 288 11.56 -2.42 1.57
CA GLY A 288 12.59 -3.05 0.74
C GLY A 288 12.09 -4.22 -0.09
N ARG A 289 11.06 -4.94 0.37
CA ARG A 289 10.45 -6.06 -0.36
C ARG A 289 9.42 -5.62 -1.40
N MET A 290 8.96 -4.38 -1.36
CA MET A 290 7.93 -3.91 -2.30
C MET A 290 8.41 -3.90 -3.74
N ARG A 291 7.50 -4.27 -4.64
CA ARG A 291 7.61 -4.18 -6.09
C ARG A 291 6.53 -3.25 -6.62
N LEU A 292 6.82 -2.54 -7.71
CA LEU A 292 5.83 -1.69 -8.34
C LEU A 292 4.78 -2.52 -9.08
N CYS A 293 5.23 -3.58 -9.77
CA CYS A 293 4.33 -4.49 -10.47
C CYS A 293 4.89 -5.90 -10.60
N ARG A 294 4.02 -6.84 -10.96
CA ARG A 294 4.37 -8.24 -11.21
C ARG A 294 3.68 -8.77 -12.45
N ARG A 295 4.41 -9.52 -13.28
CA ARG A 295 3.82 -10.33 -14.34
C ARG A 295 3.54 -11.74 -13.81
N TRP A 296 2.33 -12.22 -14.06
CA TRP A 296 1.88 -13.56 -13.72
C TRP A 296 1.19 -14.19 -14.94
N GLY A 297 1.93 -14.96 -15.74
CA GLY A 297 1.44 -15.40 -17.06
C GLY A 297 1.17 -14.20 -18.00
N SER A 298 -0.06 -14.08 -18.49
CA SER A 298 -0.56 -12.93 -19.26
C SER A 298 -1.14 -11.79 -18.40
N PHE A 299 -1.12 -11.91 -17.07
CA PHE A 299 -1.66 -10.90 -16.17
C PHE A 299 -0.55 -9.94 -15.69
N LEU A 300 -0.86 -8.66 -15.65
CA LEU A 300 -0.07 -7.64 -14.96
C LEU A 300 -0.78 -7.31 -13.65
N LEU A 301 -0.05 -7.47 -12.56
CA LEU A 301 -0.50 -7.15 -11.21
C LEU A 301 0.18 -5.83 -10.81
N ILE A 302 -0.64 -4.83 -10.49
CA ILE A 302 -0.19 -3.51 -10.10
C ILE A 302 -1.28 -2.88 -9.22
N HIS A 303 -0.88 -2.15 -8.19
CA HIS A 303 -1.82 -1.41 -7.35
C HIS A 303 -2.28 -0.12 -8.04
N ALA A 304 -1.34 0.64 -8.58
CA ALA A 304 -1.62 1.86 -9.32
C ALA A 304 -2.03 1.57 -10.77
N GLY A 305 -2.66 2.56 -11.43
CA GLY A 305 -2.92 2.50 -12.86
C GLY A 305 -1.63 2.54 -13.69
N VAL A 306 -1.75 2.18 -14.97
CA VAL A 306 -0.67 2.30 -15.96
C VAL A 306 -0.97 3.49 -16.86
N ASP A 307 -0.11 4.50 -16.85
CA ASP A 307 -0.13 5.62 -17.79
C ASP A 307 0.75 5.32 -19.03
N ASP A 308 0.80 6.24 -19.99
CA ASP A 308 1.58 6.06 -21.22
C ASP A 308 3.08 5.93 -20.96
N SER A 309 3.60 6.65 -19.95
CA SER A 309 5.01 6.59 -19.58
C SER A 309 5.37 5.18 -19.06
N THR A 310 4.54 4.65 -18.15
CA THR A 310 4.68 3.31 -17.59
C THR A 310 4.47 2.24 -18.67
N ALA A 311 3.48 2.41 -19.56
CA ALA A 311 3.23 1.52 -20.68
C ALA A 311 4.43 1.45 -21.64
N ALA A 312 5.09 2.59 -21.91
CA ALA A 312 6.30 2.63 -22.72
C ALA A 312 7.44 1.85 -22.05
N VAL A 313 7.66 2.03 -20.74
CA VAL A 313 8.67 1.25 -20.00
C VAL A 313 8.35 -0.24 -20.05
N LEU A 314 7.11 -0.63 -19.80
CA LEU A 314 6.68 -2.03 -19.87
C LEU A 314 6.89 -2.63 -21.27
N ARG A 315 6.65 -1.85 -22.33
CA ARG A 315 6.87 -2.27 -23.72
C ARG A 315 8.35 -2.48 -24.03
N HIS A 316 9.23 -1.61 -23.54
CA HIS A 316 10.65 -1.61 -23.89
C HIS A 316 11.52 -2.47 -22.97
N GLU A 317 11.24 -2.45 -21.67
CA GLU A 317 12.07 -3.08 -20.64
C GLU A 317 11.34 -4.14 -19.82
N GLY A 318 10.02 -4.25 -19.97
CA GLY A 318 9.19 -5.19 -19.22
C GLY A 318 9.03 -4.84 -17.73
N VAL A 319 8.46 -5.77 -16.98
CA VAL A 319 8.21 -5.63 -15.54
C VAL A 319 9.51 -5.48 -14.74
N ASP A 320 10.57 -6.17 -15.15
CA ASP A 320 11.87 -6.07 -14.47
C ASP A 320 12.49 -4.68 -14.64
N GLY A 321 12.35 -4.06 -15.81
CA GLY A 321 12.78 -2.67 -16.03
C GLY A 321 12.03 -1.69 -15.16
N LEU A 322 10.70 -1.83 -15.10
CA LEU A 322 9.87 -0.96 -14.27
C LEU A 322 10.21 -1.11 -12.77
N ASN A 323 10.41 -2.34 -12.29
CA ASN A 323 10.83 -2.58 -10.90
C ASN A 323 12.25 -2.09 -10.60
N ARG A 324 13.20 -2.17 -11.56
CA ARG A 324 14.53 -1.57 -11.38
C ARG A 324 14.47 -0.06 -11.25
N ARG A 325 13.70 0.62 -12.10
CA ARG A 325 13.49 2.08 -12.00
C ARG A 325 12.88 2.44 -10.65
N PHE A 326 11.89 1.68 -10.20
CA PHE A 326 11.30 1.86 -8.87
C PHE A 326 12.34 1.70 -7.74
N ASP A 327 13.17 0.66 -7.79
CA ASP A 327 14.25 0.44 -6.81
C ASP A 327 15.28 1.59 -6.82
N GLU A 328 15.65 2.09 -8.00
CA GLU A 328 16.57 3.21 -8.19
C GLU A 328 16.01 4.52 -7.61
N LEU A 329 14.75 4.84 -7.90
CA LEU A 329 14.07 6.00 -7.33
C LEU A 329 13.97 5.89 -5.81
N ARG A 330 13.62 4.72 -5.28
CA ARG A 330 13.58 4.47 -3.83
C ARG A 330 14.93 4.72 -3.16
N ALA A 331 16.02 4.43 -3.85
CA ALA A 331 17.38 4.63 -3.32
C ALA A 331 17.92 6.07 -3.49
N ARG A 332 17.47 6.82 -4.51
CA ARG A 332 18.09 8.09 -4.91
C ARG A 332 17.19 9.32 -4.74
N ASP A 333 15.93 9.21 -5.13
CA ASP A 333 14.97 10.32 -5.08
C ASP A 333 13.53 9.82 -4.82
N LEU A 334 13.21 9.66 -3.54
CA LEU A 334 11.89 9.25 -3.08
C LEU A 334 10.79 10.28 -3.43
N PHE A 335 11.14 11.52 -3.79
CA PHE A 335 10.15 12.52 -4.20
C PHE A 335 9.58 12.23 -5.58
N GLU A 336 10.34 11.61 -6.50
CA GLU A 336 9.77 11.30 -7.82
C GLU A 336 8.63 10.28 -7.71
N LEU A 337 8.73 9.33 -6.76
CA LEU A 337 7.65 8.39 -6.43
C LEU A 337 6.38 9.05 -5.90
N TYR A 338 6.44 10.32 -5.51
CA TYR A 338 5.32 11.05 -4.91
C TYR A 338 4.36 11.65 -5.95
N HIS A 339 4.83 11.95 -7.15
CA HIS A 339 4.02 12.63 -8.18
C HIS A 339 3.55 11.75 -9.34
N GLY A 340 3.91 10.47 -9.34
CA GLY A 340 3.60 9.50 -10.38
C GLY A 340 4.83 9.19 -11.19
#